data_AF-A0A7C7T6U5-F1
#
_entry.id   AF-A0A7C7T6U5-F1
#
_cell.length_a   1.000
_cell.length_b   1.000
_cell.length_c   1.000
_cell.angle_alpha   90.00
_cell.angle_beta   90.00
_cell.angle_gamma   90.00
#
_symmetry.space_group_name_H-M   'P 1'
#
loop_
_entity.id
_entity.type
_entity.pdbx_description
1 polymer ?
#
loop_
_entity_poly.entity_id
_entity_poly.type
_entity_poly.pdbx_seq_one_letter_code
_entity_poly.pdbx_strand_id
1 'polypeptide(L)' 'MAIYRTLYYTDVTVGVGGRVTIPQDMREHLGIEEGESLTVRMEENPRGGRQMVVWRAEPEIEED' A
#
# COMPACT_ATOMS: atom_id res chain seq x y z
N MET A 1 17.70 1.44 7.20
CA MET A 1 16.76 2.20 6.35
C MET A 1 17.02 1.77 4.92
N ALA A 2 16.11 1.01 4.32
CA ALA A 2 16.23 0.65 2.91
C ALA A 2 15.79 1.86 2.07
N ILE A 3 16.56 2.22 1.05
CA ILE A 3 16.17 3.25 0.09
C ILE A 3 15.34 2.55 -0.97
N TYR A 4 14.02 2.69 -0.90
CA TYR A 4 13.12 2.25 -1.96
C TYR A 4 13.09 3.31 -3.06
N ARG A 5 13.27 2.88 -4.31
CA ARG A 5 13.13 3.78 -5.47
C ARG A 5 11.66 3.91 -5.84
N THR A 6 11.20 5.12 -6.12
CA THR A 6 9.90 5.34 -6.75
C THR A 6 9.98 4.82 -8.19
N LEU A 7 9.14 3.83 -8.54
CA LEU A 7 9.02 3.38 -9.93
C LEU A 7 8.11 4.33 -10.71
N TYR A 8 6.96 4.66 -10.14
CA TYR A 8 6.01 5.65 -10.64
C TYR A 8 5.02 6.02 -9.51
N TYR A 9 4.33 7.13 -9.70
CA TYR A 9 3.24 7.57 -8.84
C TYR A 9 2.13 8.13 -9.72
N THR A 10 0.89 8.08 -9.23
CA THR A 10 -0.26 8.68 -9.88
C THR A 10 -1.15 9.28 -8.81
N ASP A 11 -1.94 10.27 -9.20
CA ASP A 11 -2.98 10.80 -8.34
C ASP A 11 -4.15 9.82 -8.29
N VAL A 12 -4.70 9.63 -7.09
CA VAL A 12 -5.88 8.82 -6.83
C VAL A 12 -6.93 9.67 -6.12
N THR A 13 -8.19 9.47 -6.46
CA THR A 13 -9.32 10.18 -5.84
C THR A 13 -9.97 9.29 -4.79
N VAL A 14 -10.38 9.88 -3.66
CA VAL A 14 -11.17 9.18 -2.65
C VAL A 14 -12.60 9.01 -3.17
N GLY A 15 -13.00 7.75 -3.38
CA GLY A 15 -14.33 7.41 -3.85
C GLY A 15 -15.39 7.48 -2.75
N VAL A 16 -16.63 7.16 -3.13
CA VAL A 16 -17.76 7.05 -2.21
C VAL A 16 -17.46 5.99 -1.13
N GLY A 17 -17.68 6.39 0.13
CA GLY A 17 -17.38 5.56 1.30
C GLY A 17 -15.94 5.66 1.79
N GLY A 18 -15.15 6.62 1.31
CA GLY A 18 -13.80 6.88 1.82
C GLY A 18 -12.73 5.91 1.32
N ARG A 19 -13.04 5.11 0.30
CA ARG A 19 -12.12 4.11 -0.26
C ARG A 19 -11.22 4.73 -1.32
N VAL A 20 -9.99 4.25 -1.40
CA VAL A 20 -9.04 4.58 -2.47
C VAL A 20 -8.85 3.32 -3.32
N THR A 21 -8.89 3.48 -4.64
CA THR A 21 -8.62 2.38 -5.58
C THR A 21 -7.13 2.36 -5.91
N ILE A 22 -6.49 1.20 -5.75
CA ILE A 22 -5.13 0.97 -6.26
C ILE A 22 -5.22 0.80 -7.78
N PRO A 23 -4.51 1.60 -8.59
CA PRO A 23 -4.49 1.47 -10.04
C PRO A 23 -4.06 0.06 -10.49
N GLN A 24 -4.61 -0.41 -11.62
CA GLN A 24 -4.40 -1.77 -12.12
C GLN A 24 -2.91 -2.11 -12.30
N ASP A 25 -2.15 -1.26 -12.99
CA ASP A 25 -0.72 -1.48 -13.23
C ASP A 25 0.09 -1.56 -11.91
N MET A 26 -0.31 -0.80 -10.88
CA MET A 26 0.31 -0.85 -9.55
C MET A 26 0.02 -2.16 -8.86
N ARG A 27 -1.24 -2.61 -8.95
CA ARG A 27 -1.66 -3.90 -8.39
C ARG A 27 -0.90 -5.06 -9.04
N GLU A 28 -0.77 -5.06 -10.36
CA GLU A 28 -0.01 -6.07 -11.12
C GLU A 28 1.47 -6.07 -10.74
N HIS A 29 2.11 -4.91 -10.63
CA HIS A 29 3.52 -4.83 -10.23
C HIS A 29 3.77 -5.20 -8.77
N LEU A 30 2.82 -4.95 -7.87
CA LEU A 30 2.87 -5.42 -6.48
C LEU A 30 2.48 -6.91 -6.36
N GLY A 31 1.97 -7.49 -7.44
CA GLY A 31 1.46 -8.85 -7.51
C GLY A 31 0.14 -9.06 -6.77
N ILE A 32 -0.55 -8.02 -6.28
CA ILE A 32 -1.68 -8.16 -5.35
C ILE A 32 -2.91 -8.75 -6.07
N GLU A 33 -3.47 -9.81 -5.51
CA GLU A 33 -4.63 -10.51 -6.05
C GLU A 33 -5.93 -10.18 -5.31
N GLU A 34 -7.06 -10.63 -5.86
CA GLU A 34 -8.38 -10.36 -5.27
C GLU A 34 -8.54 -11.19 -4.00
N GLY A 35 -9.06 -10.57 -2.93
CA GLY A 35 -9.24 -11.23 -1.64
C GLY A 35 -8.00 -11.28 -0.76
N GLU A 36 -6.84 -10.81 -1.25
CA GLU A 36 -5.64 -10.71 -0.42
C GLU A 36 -5.74 -9.58 0.61
N SER A 37 -5.16 -9.83 1.79
CA SER A 37 -5.02 -8.82 2.83
C SER A 37 -3.75 -7.99 2.62
N LEU A 38 -3.84 -6.69 2.89
CA LEU A 38 -2.72 -5.76 2.81
C LEU A 38 -2.45 -5.13 4.17
N THR A 39 -1.17 -5.02 4.52
CA THR A 39 -0.75 -4.25 5.68
C THR A 39 -0.55 -2.80 5.27
N VAL A 40 -1.09 -1.87 6.06
CA VAL A 40 -0.95 -0.43 5.87
C VAL A 40 -0.23 0.18 7.06
N ARG A 41 0.82 0.97 6.81
CA ARG A 41 1.53 1.75 7.82
C ARG A 41 1.49 3.22 7.48
N MET A 42 1.15 4.06 8.45
CA MET A 42 1.32 5.50 8.37
C MET A 42 2.71 5.87 8.87
N GLU A 43 3.43 6.64 8.06
CA GLU A 43 4.75 7.17 8.40
C GLU A 43 4.71 8.69 8.42
N GLU A 44 5.42 9.29 9.35
CA GLU A 44 5.63 10.74 9.42
C GLU A 44 7.10 11.04 9.16
N ASN A 45 7.36 11.95 8.23
CA ASN A 45 8.71 12.43 7.96
C ASN A 45 9.10 13.56 8.94
N PRO A 46 10.40 13.87 9.12
CA PRO A 46 10.84 14.91 10.05
C PRO A 46 10.33 16.33 9.76
N ARG A 47 9.72 16.57 8.59
CA ARG A 47 9.12 17.85 8.20
C ARG A 47 7.60 17.88 8.43
N GLY A 48 7.05 16.86 9.10
CA GLY A 48 5.61 16.71 9.39
C GLY A 48 4.77 16.22 8.21
N GLY A 49 5.39 15.87 7.08
CA GLY A 49 4.69 15.24 5.96
C GLY A 49 4.36 13.79 6.31
N ARG A 50 3.11 13.37 6.05
CA ARG A 50 2.65 12.01 6.31
C ARG A 50 2.47 11.25 5.00
N GLN A 51 2.80 9.96 5.03
CA GLN A 51 2.60 9.06 3.91
C GLN A 51 2.05 7.72 4.40
N MET A 52 1.35 7.01 3.53
CA MET A 52 0.96 5.63 3.77
C MET A 52 1.85 4.72 2.94
N VAL A 53 2.33 3.65 3.58
CA VAL A 53 3.05 2.56 2.92
C VAL A 53 2.15 1.32 3.00
N VAL A 54 1.96 0.67 1.86
CA VAL A 54 1.08 -0.50 1.71
C VAL A 54 1.87 -1.65 1.10
N TRP A 55 1.74 -2.85 1.66
CA TRP A 55 2.34 -4.07 1.13
C TRP A 55 1.45 -5.27 1.44
N ARG A 56 1.72 -6.41 0.79
CA ARG A 56 1.02 -7.66 1.07
C ARG A 56 1.19 -8.04 2.54
N ALA A 57 0.10 -8.40 3.20
CA ALA A 57 0.18 -8.96 4.54
C ALA A 57 1.00 -10.25 4.49
N GLU A 58 1.84 -10.47 5.51
CA GLU A 58 2.43 -11.78 5.71
C GLU A 58 1.30 -12.76 6.05
N PRO A 59 1.29 -13.98 5.51
CA PRO A 59 0.30 -14.97 5.89
C PRO A 59 0.41 -15.20 7.40
N GLU A 60 -0.71 -15.07 8.11
CA GLU A 60 -0.79 -15.52 9.50
C GLU A 60 -0.51 -17.03 9.49
N ILE A 61 0.68 -17.42 9.95
CA ILE A 61 0.97 -18.83 10.21
C ILE A 61 0.20 -19.14 11.49
N GLU A 62 -0.95 -19.79 11.36
CA GLU A 62 -1.63 -20.39 12.51
C GLU A 62 -0.69 -21.45 13.11
N GLU A 63 -0.15 -21.18 14.30
CA GLU A 63 0.52 -22.20 15.11
C GLU A 63 -0.56 -23.12 15.69
N ASP A 64 -0.71 -24.32 15.12
CA ASP A 64 -1.54 -25.43 15.65
C ASP A 64 -1.00 -25.96 17.00
#